data_AF-A0A7M7NE27-F1
#
_entry.id   AF-A0A7M7NE27-F1
#
_cell.length_a   1.000
_cell.length_b   1.000
_cell.length_c   1.000
_cell.angle_alpha   90.00
_cell.angle_beta   90.00
_cell.angle_gamma   90.00
#
_symmetry.space_group_name_H-M   'P 1'
#
loop_
_entity.id
_entity.type
_entity.pdbx_description
1 polymer ?
#
loop_
_entity_poly.entity_id
_entity_poly.type
_entity_poly.pdbx_seq_one_letter_code
_entity_poly.pdbx_strand_id
1 'polypeptide(L)'
;MASFVSIALVMLLIVCTSAQGYGQAQLYINGAITCQGSSGCRNFGTPSNPALSCQHVKDVCPEAASDFYYIESAGLYRKVFCEMEIEGGGWARYGRSNQTAIWNYVDEDATEITLDIIDTSEVKEMIDLNYNHFLVQTDVVFKMQADDSINPSRLTTRSIPWLVDTPLFIPEYGQDHTRPTSIIEFPSGSVDRVTCIPGGTSKCGQGGGLPPANGISKSFFFQSLFFSPRGTGASALIGQWRRNRYTWNGSYYYVYAK
;
A
#
# COMPACT_ATOMS: atom_id res chain seq x y z
N MET A 1 19.49 -18.64 39.82
CA MET A 1 20.17 -19.60 38.93
C MET A 1 19.28 -19.79 37.70
N ALA A 2 19.61 -19.12 36.60
CA ALA A 2 18.87 -19.18 35.35
C ALA A 2 19.31 -20.42 34.56
N SER A 3 18.35 -21.24 34.14
CA SER A 3 18.59 -22.35 33.22
C SER A 3 18.29 -21.85 31.81
N PHE A 4 19.34 -21.73 31.00
CA PHE A 4 19.24 -21.48 29.57
C PHE A 4 18.89 -22.80 28.88
N VAL A 5 17.78 -22.85 28.15
CA VAL A 5 17.50 -23.92 27.20
C VAL A 5 17.82 -23.39 25.82
N SER A 6 19.00 -23.75 25.30
CA SER A 6 19.36 -23.58 23.90
C SER A 6 18.39 -24.40 23.04
N ILE A 7 17.55 -23.74 22.26
CA ILE A 7 16.83 -24.40 21.17
C ILE A 7 17.79 -24.46 19.99
N ALA A 8 18.43 -25.62 19.81
CA ALA A 8 19.19 -25.91 18.61
C ALA A 8 18.21 -26.05 17.44
N LEU A 9 18.25 -25.10 16.51
CA LEU A 9 17.61 -25.23 15.20
C LEU A 9 18.37 -26.33 14.45
N VAL A 10 17.85 -27.57 14.46
CA VAL A 10 18.39 -28.63 13.61
C VAL A 10 17.93 -28.34 12.19
N MET A 11 18.68 -27.51 11.47
CA MET A 11 18.62 -27.45 10.01
C MET A 11 19.19 -28.75 9.47
N LEU A 12 18.32 -29.70 9.19
CA LEU A 12 18.69 -30.93 8.50
C LEU A 12 18.96 -30.59 7.02
N LEU A 13 20.20 -30.21 6.72
CA LEU A 13 20.70 -30.07 5.36
C LEU A 13 20.84 -31.47 4.75
N ILE A 14 19.81 -31.91 4.02
CA ILE A 14 19.90 -33.11 3.21
C ILE A 14 20.62 -32.75 1.90
N VAL A 15 21.93 -32.96 1.87
CA VAL A 15 22.71 -32.94 0.63
C VAL A 15 22.58 -34.30 -0.03
N CYS A 16 21.70 -34.44 -1.02
CA CYS A 16 21.66 -35.62 -1.88
C CYS A 16 22.70 -35.46 -3.01
N THR A 17 23.87 -36.06 -2.88
CA THR A 17 24.73 -36.31 -4.04
C THR A 17 24.15 -37.49 -4.83
N SER A 18 23.51 -37.21 -5.97
CA SER A 18 23.00 -38.26 -6.85
C SER A 18 24.14 -38.87 -7.67
N ALA A 19 24.60 -40.06 -7.28
CA ALA A 19 25.25 -40.98 -8.20
C ALA A 19 24.25 -42.09 -8.53
N GLN A 20 23.56 -41.90 -9.67
CA GLN A 20 22.75 -42.89 -10.40
C GLN A 20 21.50 -43.45 -9.69
N GLY A 21 20.33 -43.23 -10.32
CA GLY A 21 19.12 -44.03 -10.10
C GLY A 21 17.95 -43.24 -9.52
N TYR A 22 16.86 -43.17 -10.29
CA TYR A 22 15.57 -42.62 -9.89
C TYR A 22 15.04 -43.34 -8.63
N GLY A 23 14.96 -42.62 -7.50
CA GLY A 23 14.31 -43.08 -6.28
C GLY A 23 13.77 -41.89 -5.50
N GLN A 24 12.48 -41.88 -5.20
CA GLN A 24 11.88 -40.84 -4.36
C GLN A 24 12.35 -41.02 -2.91
N ALA A 25 12.87 -39.96 -2.30
CA ALA A 25 13.20 -39.95 -0.89
C ALA A 25 11.89 -39.94 -0.09
N GLN A 26 11.57 -41.03 0.61
CA GLN A 26 10.48 -41.08 1.58
C GLN A 26 11.02 -40.78 2.97
N LEU A 27 10.48 -39.75 3.61
CA LEU A 27 10.76 -39.42 5.00
C LEU A 27 9.83 -40.28 5.90
N TYR A 28 10.40 -41.27 6.58
CA TYR A 28 9.67 -42.09 7.55
C TYR A 28 9.81 -41.49 8.95
N ILE A 29 8.71 -40.98 9.51
CA ILE A 29 8.66 -40.48 10.88
C ILE A 29 7.96 -41.55 11.74
N ASN A 30 8.75 -42.36 12.46
CA ASN A 30 8.22 -43.33 13.42
C ASN A 30 7.99 -42.64 14.77
N GLY A 31 6.88 -41.90 14.87
CA GLY A 31 6.43 -41.25 16.10
C GLY A 31 5.28 -40.30 15.81
N ALA A 32 4.33 -40.19 16.74
CA ALA A 32 3.31 -39.15 16.65
C ALA A 32 3.98 -37.78 16.85
N ILE A 33 4.01 -36.96 15.80
CA ILE A 33 4.26 -35.52 15.96
C ILE A 33 3.05 -34.96 16.70
N THR A 34 3.23 -34.70 17.98
CA THR A 34 2.23 -34.02 18.80
C THR A 34 2.56 -32.53 18.79
N CYS A 35 1.91 -31.78 17.91
CA CYS A 35 1.86 -30.33 18.03
C CYS A 35 1.05 -30.00 19.28
N GLN A 36 1.70 -29.67 20.39
CA GLN A 36 1.00 -29.23 21.59
C GLN A 36 0.31 -27.89 21.30
N GLY A 37 -1.01 -27.95 21.11
CA GLY A 37 -1.85 -26.78 20.94
C GLY A 37 -2.05 -25.98 22.22
N SER A 38 -2.29 -24.68 22.04
CA SER A 38 -3.03 -23.74 22.90
C SER A 38 -2.32 -22.94 24.00
N SER A 39 -1.07 -23.20 24.39
CA SER A 39 -0.37 -22.30 25.33
C SER A 39 0.52 -21.24 24.63
N GLY A 40 0.93 -21.49 23.39
CA GLY A 40 1.84 -20.62 22.63
C GLY A 40 1.26 -19.24 22.30
N CYS A 41 -0.06 -19.13 22.14
CA CYS A 41 -0.66 -17.91 21.61
C CYS A 41 -0.66 -16.71 22.54
N ARG A 42 -0.71 -16.93 23.86
CA ARG A 42 -0.77 -15.80 24.81
C ARG A 42 0.53 -14.99 24.87
N ASN A 43 1.64 -15.58 24.46
CA ASN A 43 2.97 -14.94 24.51
C ASN A 43 3.57 -14.71 23.13
N PHE A 44 2.83 -14.91 22.04
CA PHE A 44 3.35 -14.79 20.68
C PHE A 44 3.10 -13.39 20.09
N GLY A 45 4.08 -12.84 19.37
CA GLY A 45 4.01 -11.46 18.88
C GLY A 45 4.08 -10.41 20.00
N THR A 46 4.74 -10.74 21.10
CA THR A 46 4.98 -9.84 22.26
C THR A 46 6.40 -9.28 22.20
N PRO A 47 6.75 -8.23 22.97
CA PRO A 47 8.11 -7.68 22.96
C PRO A 47 9.20 -8.70 23.28
N SER A 48 8.92 -9.66 24.16
CA SER A 48 9.85 -10.70 24.59
C SER A 48 9.87 -11.93 23.68
N ASN A 49 8.90 -12.05 22.77
CA ASN A 49 8.75 -13.17 21.85
C ASN A 49 8.04 -12.67 20.58
N PRO A 50 8.75 -11.88 19.76
CA PRO A 50 8.19 -11.28 18.56
C PRO A 50 7.93 -12.34 17.49
N ALA A 51 6.93 -12.10 16.65
CA ALA A 51 6.64 -12.94 15.50
C ALA A 51 7.52 -12.56 14.30
N LEU A 52 7.50 -13.34 13.22
CA LEU A 52 8.24 -12.98 11.99
C LEU A 52 7.43 -12.03 11.10
N SER A 53 6.10 -12.14 11.16
CA SER A 53 5.14 -11.33 10.42
C SER A 53 3.75 -11.47 11.04
N CYS A 54 2.80 -10.65 10.62
CA CYS A 54 1.39 -10.83 11.00
C CYS A 54 0.84 -12.19 10.52
N GLN A 55 1.26 -12.65 9.34
CA GLN A 55 0.92 -13.98 8.85
C GLN A 55 1.46 -15.08 9.79
N HIS A 56 2.69 -14.93 10.28
CA HIS A 56 3.25 -15.89 11.24
C HIS A 56 2.41 -15.93 12.53
N VAL A 57 1.91 -14.78 13.01
CA VAL A 57 0.97 -14.78 14.14
C VAL A 57 -0.31 -15.53 13.79
N LYS A 58 -0.90 -15.28 12.62
CA LYS A 58 -2.14 -15.94 12.19
C LYS A 58 -1.96 -17.46 12.04
N ASP A 59 -0.83 -17.92 11.52
CA ASP A 59 -0.55 -19.34 11.31
C ASP A 59 -0.37 -20.10 12.64
N VAL A 60 0.33 -19.49 13.61
CA VAL A 60 0.54 -20.07 14.94
C VAL A 60 -0.73 -19.94 15.80
N CYS A 61 -1.47 -18.84 15.61
CA CYS A 61 -2.64 -18.47 16.38
C CYS A 61 -3.80 -18.07 15.47
N PRO A 62 -4.52 -19.05 14.92
CA PRO A 62 -5.66 -18.77 14.04
C PRO A 62 -6.74 -17.89 14.67
N GLU A 63 -6.89 -17.98 16.01
CA GLU A 63 -7.84 -17.22 16.82
C GLU A 63 -7.28 -15.87 17.33
N ALA A 64 -6.10 -15.46 16.86
CA ALA A 64 -5.55 -14.15 17.21
C ALA A 64 -6.49 -13.03 16.74
N ALA A 65 -6.73 -12.05 17.61
CA ALA A 65 -7.54 -10.88 17.29
C ALA A 65 -6.71 -9.84 16.52
N SER A 66 -7.38 -8.94 15.80
CA SER A 66 -6.70 -7.78 15.20
C SER A 66 -6.23 -6.81 16.28
N ASP A 67 -4.92 -6.64 16.42
CA ASP A 67 -4.28 -5.76 17.41
C ASP A 67 -2.83 -5.45 17.00
N PHE A 68 -2.12 -4.68 17.81
CA PHE A 68 -0.70 -4.45 17.65
C PHE A 68 0.13 -5.63 18.17
N TYR A 69 0.97 -6.16 17.29
CA TYR A 69 1.96 -7.19 17.59
C TYR A 69 3.37 -6.68 17.36
N TYR A 70 4.32 -7.32 18.03
CA TYR A 70 5.74 -7.11 17.80
C TYR A 70 6.25 -8.15 16.80
N ILE A 71 6.88 -7.67 15.74
CA ILE A 71 7.52 -8.49 14.72
C ILE A 71 9.02 -8.24 14.70
N GLU A 72 9.78 -9.30 14.47
CA GLU A 72 11.23 -9.27 14.27
C GLU A 72 11.59 -10.13 13.06
N SER A 73 11.94 -9.48 11.95
CA SER A 73 12.34 -10.17 10.71
C SER A 73 13.33 -9.32 9.94
N ALA A 74 14.26 -9.95 9.21
CA ALA A 74 15.34 -9.27 8.48
C ALA A 74 16.15 -8.28 9.34
N GLY A 75 16.26 -8.54 10.65
CA GLY A 75 16.92 -7.65 11.62
C GLY A 75 16.12 -6.40 12.01
N LEU A 76 14.85 -6.30 11.60
CA LEU A 76 13.93 -5.22 11.95
C LEU A 76 12.99 -5.65 13.06
N TYR A 77 13.09 -4.99 14.21
CA TYR A 77 12.15 -5.10 15.31
C TYR A 77 11.13 -3.96 15.26
N ARG A 78 9.83 -4.29 15.13
CA ARG A 78 8.74 -3.32 14.91
C ARG A 78 7.48 -3.71 15.65
N LYS A 79 6.70 -2.70 16.03
CA LYS A 79 5.31 -2.87 16.49
C LYS A 79 4.39 -2.50 15.35
N VAL A 80 3.63 -3.45 14.83
CA VAL A 80 2.74 -3.29 13.69
C VAL A 80 1.32 -3.67 14.09
N PHE A 81 0.31 -3.03 13.50
CA PHE A 81 -1.07 -3.49 13.66
C PHE A 81 -1.30 -4.66 12.70
N CYS A 82 -1.62 -5.82 13.25
CA CYS A 82 -1.95 -7.00 12.45
C CYS A 82 -3.47 -7.13 12.34
N GLU A 83 -3.95 -7.16 11.10
CA GLU A 83 -5.33 -7.44 10.77
C GLU A 83 -5.50 -8.95 10.55
N MET A 84 -6.29 -9.59 11.43
CA MET A 84 -6.44 -11.03 11.54
C MET A 84 -7.76 -11.57 10.99
N GLU A 85 -8.69 -10.69 10.59
CA GLU A 85 -10.03 -11.08 10.14
C GLU A 85 -10.21 -10.89 8.63
N ILE A 86 -9.73 -9.77 8.09
CA ILE A 86 -9.92 -9.42 6.67
C ILE A 86 -9.21 -10.42 5.75
N GLU A 87 -9.95 -10.99 4.79
CA GLU A 87 -9.45 -11.94 3.77
C GLU A 87 -8.58 -13.08 4.33
N GLY A 88 -8.99 -13.65 5.47
CA GLY A 88 -8.25 -14.73 6.13
C GLY A 88 -7.17 -14.27 7.10
N GLY A 89 -6.96 -12.95 7.23
CA GLY A 89 -6.06 -12.35 8.21
C GLY A 89 -4.58 -12.45 7.87
N GLY A 90 -3.74 -12.10 8.84
CA GLY A 90 -2.28 -12.15 8.71
C GLY A 90 -1.68 -10.91 8.03
N TRP A 91 -2.44 -9.84 7.89
CA TRP A 91 -2.01 -8.63 7.19
C TRP A 91 -1.36 -7.63 8.14
N ALA A 92 -0.20 -7.07 7.77
CA ALA A 92 0.34 -5.87 8.41
C ALA A 92 -0.35 -4.62 7.85
N ARG A 93 -0.91 -3.77 8.70
CA ARG A 93 -1.60 -2.54 8.29
C ARG A 93 -0.68 -1.34 8.34
N TYR A 94 -0.62 -0.60 7.25
CA TYR A 94 0.06 0.67 7.08
C TYR A 94 -0.90 1.79 6.70
N GLY A 95 -0.48 3.03 6.93
CA GLY A 95 -1.22 4.23 6.57
C GLY A 95 -2.06 4.79 7.69
N ARG A 96 -3.00 5.66 7.33
CA ARG A 96 -3.57 6.65 8.26
C ARG A 96 -5.09 6.56 8.29
N SER A 97 -5.64 6.56 9.50
CA SER A 97 -6.97 7.13 9.75
C SER A 97 -6.79 8.41 10.55
N ASN A 98 -7.43 9.48 10.09
CA ASN A 98 -7.40 10.71 10.85
C ASN A 98 -8.65 10.77 11.73
N GLN A 99 -8.53 10.30 12.97
CA GLN A 99 -9.63 10.33 13.95
C GLN A 99 -9.96 11.77 14.42
N THR A 100 -9.10 12.76 14.16
CA THR A 100 -9.29 14.14 14.64
C THR A 100 -9.69 15.13 13.55
N ALA A 101 -9.44 14.83 12.27
CA ALA A 101 -9.94 15.63 11.14
C ALA A 101 -10.14 14.75 9.89
N ILE A 102 -11.39 14.47 9.55
CA ILE A 102 -11.77 13.81 8.28
C ILE A 102 -11.22 14.65 7.12
N TRP A 103 -10.62 14.01 6.10
CA TRP A 103 -10.27 14.72 4.88
C TRP A 103 -11.57 15.12 4.18
N ASN A 104 -11.77 16.40 3.92
CA ASN A 104 -13.02 16.92 3.33
C ASN A 104 -12.75 17.98 2.27
N TYR A 105 -11.87 17.66 1.31
CA TYR A 105 -11.62 18.49 0.14
C TYR A 105 -12.52 18.00 -0.99
N VAL A 106 -13.47 18.82 -1.43
CA VAL A 106 -14.44 18.47 -2.47
C VAL A 106 -14.45 19.54 -3.53
N ASP A 107 -14.06 19.17 -4.76
CA ASP A 107 -13.91 20.08 -5.89
C ASP A 107 -13.12 21.36 -5.55
N GLU A 108 -12.10 21.23 -4.68
CA GLU A 108 -11.26 22.32 -4.20
C GLU A 108 -10.35 22.81 -5.33
N ASP A 109 -10.31 24.13 -5.53
CA ASP A 109 -9.66 24.79 -6.67
C ASP A 109 -8.72 25.94 -6.27
N ALA A 110 -8.50 26.15 -4.97
CA ALA A 110 -7.71 27.24 -4.40
C ALA A 110 -6.70 26.76 -3.36
N THR A 111 -7.13 25.89 -2.44
CA THR A 111 -6.31 25.47 -1.30
C THR A 111 -5.18 24.54 -1.74
N GLU A 112 -3.94 24.90 -1.39
CA GLU A 112 -2.78 24.02 -1.53
C GLU A 112 -2.66 23.11 -0.32
N ILE A 113 -2.49 21.81 -0.56
CA ILE A 113 -2.28 20.82 0.50
C ILE A 113 -1.18 19.83 0.13
N THR A 114 -0.44 19.42 1.15
CA THR A 114 0.47 18.28 1.12
C THR A 114 -0.05 17.25 2.12
N LEU A 115 -0.36 16.06 1.64
CA LEU A 115 -0.80 14.95 2.47
C LEU A 115 0.19 13.79 2.31
N ASP A 116 0.86 13.44 3.40
CA ASP A 116 1.57 12.16 3.50
C ASP A 116 0.56 11.11 3.94
N ILE A 117 0.27 10.14 3.07
CA ILE A 117 -0.72 9.09 3.31
C ILE A 117 -0.05 7.88 3.96
N ILE A 118 1.09 7.46 3.39
CA ILE A 118 1.96 6.41 3.91
C ILE A 118 3.34 7.01 4.13
N ASP A 119 3.89 6.87 5.32
CA ASP A 119 5.20 7.42 5.63
C ASP A 119 6.30 6.71 4.84
N THR A 120 7.34 7.44 4.43
CA THR A 120 8.48 6.87 3.71
C THR A 120 9.15 5.74 4.50
N SER A 121 9.12 5.80 5.83
CA SER A 121 9.61 4.72 6.71
C SER A 121 8.74 3.47 6.66
N GLU A 122 7.41 3.61 6.52
CA GLU A 122 6.49 2.47 6.35
C GLU A 122 6.72 1.80 4.99
N VAL A 123 6.90 2.60 3.91
CA VAL A 123 7.26 2.05 2.58
C VAL A 123 8.58 1.29 2.64
N LYS A 124 9.60 1.85 3.31
CA LYS A 124 10.88 1.16 3.49
C LYS A 124 10.70 -0.15 4.25
N GLU A 125 9.89 -0.14 5.30
CA GLU A 125 9.59 -1.34 6.09
C GLU A 125 8.93 -2.43 5.23
N MET A 126 7.93 -2.08 4.41
CA MET A 126 7.31 -3.03 3.48
C MET A 126 8.32 -3.67 2.52
N ILE A 127 9.29 -2.89 2.02
CA ILE A 127 10.37 -3.38 1.17
C ILE A 127 11.33 -4.29 1.94
N ASP A 128 11.78 -3.87 3.11
CA ASP A 128 12.76 -4.61 3.92
C ASP A 128 12.18 -5.93 4.46
N LEU A 129 10.89 -5.97 4.78
CA LEU A 129 10.15 -7.17 5.16
C LEU A 129 9.75 -8.05 3.96
N ASN A 130 10.04 -7.58 2.74
CA ASN A 130 9.83 -8.30 1.48
C ASN A 130 8.37 -8.77 1.29
N TYR A 131 7.41 -7.92 1.64
CA TYR A 131 6.00 -8.19 1.36
C TYR A 131 5.74 -8.18 -0.15
N ASN A 132 4.86 -9.06 -0.59
CA ASN A 132 4.57 -9.24 -2.03
C ASN A 132 3.07 -9.36 -2.33
N HIS A 133 2.22 -9.43 -1.31
CA HIS A 133 0.78 -9.35 -1.42
C HIS A 133 0.28 -8.07 -0.75
N PHE A 134 -0.58 -7.33 -1.44
CA PHE A 134 -1.08 -6.06 -0.96
C PHE A 134 -2.58 -5.92 -1.20
N LEU A 135 -3.26 -5.26 -0.27
CA LEU A 135 -4.66 -4.89 -0.36
C LEU A 135 -4.81 -3.43 0.08
N VAL A 136 -5.43 -2.60 -0.76
CA VAL A 136 -5.74 -1.21 -0.43
C VAL A 136 -7.20 -1.14 0.03
N GLN A 137 -7.43 -0.50 1.17
CA GLN A 137 -8.78 -0.28 1.69
C GLN A 137 -8.92 1.15 2.20
N THR A 138 -9.96 1.82 1.73
CA THR A 138 -10.21 3.23 2.04
C THR A 138 -11.67 3.57 1.77
N ASP A 139 -12.19 4.58 2.46
CA ASP A 139 -13.44 5.26 2.12
C ASP A 139 -13.21 6.54 1.30
N VAL A 140 -11.96 6.81 0.92
CA VAL A 140 -11.60 8.03 0.20
C VAL A 140 -12.20 8.06 -1.19
N VAL A 141 -12.89 9.15 -1.47
CA VAL A 141 -13.23 9.59 -2.82
C VAL A 141 -12.09 10.45 -3.35
N PHE A 142 -11.46 9.99 -4.41
CA PHE A 142 -10.38 10.68 -5.10
C PHE A 142 -10.81 11.15 -6.49
N LYS A 143 -10.53 12.41 -6.80
CA LYS A 143 -10.60 12.98 -8.14
C LYS A 143 -9.54 14.07 -8.29
N MET A 144 -8.91 14.17 -9.44
CA MET A 144 -8.07 15.30 -9.80
C MET A 144 -8.35 15.68 -11.25
N GLN A 145 -8.60 16.95 -11.48
CA GLN A 145 -8.93 17.51 -12.78
C GLN A 145 -7.94 18.63 -13.08
N ALA A 146 -7.43 18.65 -14.31
CA ALA A 146 -6.67 19.77 -14.82
C ALA A 146 -7.22 20.20 -16.18
N ASP A 147 -7.15 21.50 -16.45
CA ASP A 147 -7.29 22.05 -17.79
C ASP A 147 -5.97 21.94 -18.57
N ASP A 148 -5.89 22.58 -19.73
CA ASP A 148 -4.67 22.71 -20.52
C ASP A 148 -3.72 23.83 -20.03
N SER A 149 -4.09 24.48 -18.93
CA SER A 149 -3.25 25.43 -18.20
C SER A 149 -2.27 24.70 -17.26
N ILE A 150 -1.30 25.41 -16.70
CA ILE A 150 -0.26 24.80 -15.85
C ILE A 150 -0.89 24.38 -14.52
N ASN A 151 -0.78 23.08 -14.20
CA ASN A 151 -1.19 22.50 -12.92
C ASN A 151 0.04 21.84 -12.24
N PRO A 152 0.57 22.40 -11.14
CA PRO A 152 1.71 21.87 -10.43
C PRO A 152 1.36 20.70 -9.48
N SER A 153 0.10 20.27 -9.39
CA SER A 153 -0.29 19.12 -8.56
C SER A 153 0.44 17.85 -9.00
N ARG A 154 0.99 17.11 -8.04
CA ARG A 154 1.76 15.87 -8.26
C ARG A 154 1.38 14.87 -7.17
N LEU A 155 1.15 13.63 -7.56
CA LEU A 155 0.86 12.54 -6.63
C LEU A 155 1.98 11.52 -6.75
N THR A 156 2.46 11.01 -5.61
CA THR A 156 3.46 9.95 -5.58
C THR A 156 2.75 8.65 -5.25
N THR A 157 2.85 7.68 -6.18
CA THR A 157 2.26 6.35 -6.00
C THR A 157 3.34 5.27 -5.97
N ARG A 158 2.99 4.13 -5.38
CA ARG A 158 3.83 2.93 -5.34
C ARG A 158 3.14 1.81 -6.07
N SER A 159 3.71 1.38 -7.19
CA SER A 159 3.17 0.27 -7.98
C SER A 159 3.24 -1.03 -7.20
N ILE A 160 2.12 -1.72 -7.01
CA ILE A 160 2.05 -3.03 -6.34
C ILE A 160 2.33 -4.15 -7.36
N PRO A 161 3.08 -5.21 -7.01
CA PRO A 161 3.66 -5.52 -5.69
C PRO A 161 5.10 -5.01 -5.49
N TRP A 162 5.74 -4.45 -6.52
CA TRP A 162 7.17 -4.16 -6.50
C TRP A 162 7.55 -2.82 -5.82
N LEU A 163 6.56 -2.06 -5.37
CA LEU A 163 6.68 -0.77 -4.69
C LEU A 163 7.50 0.29 -5.46
N VAL A 164 7.47 0.20 -6.79
CA VAL A 164 8.19 1.13 -7.68
C VAL A 164 7.53 2.51 -7.60
N ASP A 165 8.36 3.54 -7.38
CA ASP A 165 7.93 4.94 -7.41
C ASP A 165 7.34 5.28 -8.78
N THR A 166 6.10 5.75 -8.81
CA THR A 166 5.43 6.15 -10.04
C THR A 166 4.75 7.50 -9.83
N PRO A 167 5.29 8.60 -10.38
CA PRO A 167 4.65 9.90 -10.24
C PRO A 167 3.40 9.97 -11.11
N LEU A 168 2.28 10.35 -10.51
CA LEU A 168 1.01 10.54 -11.20
C LEU A 168 0.69 12.04 -11.27
N PHE A 169 0.64 12.58 -12.49
CA PHE A 169 0.34 13.98 -12.73
C PHE A 169 -0.26 14.18 -14.11
N ILE A 170 -1.03 15.26 -14.27
CA ILE A 170 -1.54 15.67 -15.58
C ILE A 170 -0.51 16.62 -16.18
N PRO A 171 0.18 16.24 -17.28
CA PRO A 171 1.21 17.08 -17.87
C PRO A 171 0.61 18.34 -18.50
N GLU A 172 1.43 19.38 -18.55
CA GLU A 172 1.13 20.63 -19.21
C GLU A 172 1.06 20.42 -20.74
N TYR A 173 0.33 21.29 -21.46
CA TYR A 173 0.37 21.55 -22.91
C TYR A 173 -0.95 21.28 -23.65
N GLY A 174 -1.82 22.27 -23.80
CA GLY A 174 -2.89 22.25 -24.80
C GLY A 174 -3.12 23.63 -25.39
N GLN A 175 -3.84 23.67 -26.53
CA GLN A 175 -4.16 24.91 -27.25
C GLN A 175 -5.64 25.29 -27.15
N ASP A 176 -6.45 24.52 -26.40
CA ASP A 176 -7.89 24.70 -26.30
C ASP A 176 -8.29 24.90 -24.84
N HIS A 177 -8.16 26.16 -24.42
CA HIS A 177 -8.41 26.66 -23.08
C HIS A 177 -9.90 26.72 -22.73
N THR A 178 -10.73 25.79 -23.21
CA THR A 178 -12.19 25.87 -23.05
C THR A 178 -12.79 24.74 -22.23
N ARG A 179 -12.12 23.59 -22.09
CA ARG A 179 -12.66 22.37 -21.45
C ARG A 179 -11.59 21.65 -20.64
N PRO A 180 -11.93 21.04 -19.48
CA PRO A 180 -10.97 20.26 -18.72
C PRO A 180 -10.30 19.23 -19.63
N THR A 181 -9.00 19.09 -19.48
CA THR A 181 -8.18 18.28 -20.36
C THR A 181 -8.26 16.82 -19.95
N SER A 182 -8.11 16.54 -18.67
CA SER A 182 -8.21 15.18 -18.14
C SER A 182 -8.72 15.19 -16.72
N ILE A 183 -9.48 14.16 -16.40
CA ILE A 183 -9.91 13.85 -15.03
C ILE A 183 -9.31 12.49 -14.70
N ILE A 184 -8.64 12.40 -13.55
CA ILE A 184 -8.28 11.13 -12.95
C ILE A 184 -9.10 10.90 -11.69
N GLU A 185 -9.61 9.70 -11.53
CA GLU A 185 -10.42 9.30 -10.38
C GLU A 185 -10.32 7.80 -10.16
N PHE A 186 -10.78 7.35 -8.99
CA PHE A 186 -10.96 5.91 -8.74
C PHE A 186 -12.05 5.36 -9.68
N PRO A 187 -11.80 4.25 -10.41
CA PRO A 187 -12.85 3.58 -11.15
C PRO A 187 -13.84 2.94 -10.16
N SER A 188 -15.10 2.81 -10.58
CA SER A 188 -16.15 2.25 -9.72
C SER A 188 -15.77 0.86 -9.20
N GLY A 189 -15.75 0.71 -7.87
CA GLY A 189 -15.45 -0.56 -7.20
C GLY A 189 -13.95 -0.87 -7.01
N SER A 190 -13.04 0.07 -7.31
CA SER A 190 -11.60 -0.09 -7.07
C SER A 190 -11.04 1.17 -6.42
N VAL A 191 -10.09 0.97 -5.50
CA VAL A 191 -9.39 2.02 -4.76
C VAL A 191 -7.86 1.91 -4.87
N ASP A 192 -7.39 0.96 -5.69
CA ASP A 192 -5.99 0.64 -5.94
C ASP A 192 -5.57 1.01 -7.36
N ARG A 193 -6.45 1.62 -8.16
CA ARG A 193 -6.21 1.99 -9.56
C ARG A 193 -6.88 3.31 -9.86
N VAL A 194 -6.44 3.99 -10.91
CA VAL A 194 -7.16 5.15 -11.45
C VAL A 194 -7.62 4.91 -12.87
N THR A 195 -8.70 5.56 -13.24
CA THR A 195 -9.09 5.78 -14.63
C THR A 195 -8.73 7.19 -15.06
N CYS A 196 -8.51 7.39 -16.35
CA CYS A 196 -8.34 8.72 -16.93
C CYS A 196 -9.46 9.00 -17.93
N ILE A 197 -10.36 9.94 -17.57
CA ILE A 197 -11.47 10.36 -18.42
C ILE A 197 -10.95 11.47 -19.34
N PRO A 198 -11.03 11.28 -20.68
CA PRO A 198 -10.53 12.25 -21.63
C PRO A 198 -11.46 13.46 -21.72
N GLY A 199 -10.86 14.64 -21.77
CA GLY A 199 -11.52 15.89 -22.14
C GLY A 199 -11.14 16.39 -23.53
N GLY A 200 -11.26 17.69 -23.77
CA GLY A 200 -11.09 18.28 -25.11
C GLY A 200 -9.69 18.08 -25.72
N THR A 201 -8.64 18.22 -24.90
CA THR A 201 -7.22 18.14 -25.30
C THR A 201 -6.47 17.05 -24.54
N SER A 202 -7.17 15.95 -24.25
CA SER A 202 -6.78 14.90 -23.31
C SER A 202 -5.29 14.55 -23.21
N LYS A 203 -4.82 14.41 -21.96
CA LYS A 203 -3.50 13.91 -21.58
C LYS A 203 -3.53 12.48 -21.05
N CYS A 204 -4.66 11.80 -21.13
CA CYS A 204 -4.68 10.39 -20.80
C CYS A 204 -3.66 9.63 -21.67
N GLY A 205 -2.85 8.78 -21.03
CA GLY A 205 -1.73 8.07 -21.64
C GLY A 205 -0.48 8.93 -21.89
N GLN A 206 -0.47 10.20 -21.48
CA GLN A 206 0.66 11.11 -21.61
C GLN A 206 1.18 11.48 -20.22
N GLY A 207 2.50 11.56 -20.03
CA GLY A 207 3.11 11.87 -18.73
C GLY A 207 3.40 10.63 -17.85
N GLY A 208 3.87 10.86 -16.63
CA GLY A 208 4.61 9.89 -15.80
C GLY A 208 3.84 8.72 -15.18
N GLY A 209 2.58 8.49 -15.54
CA GLY A 209 1.77 7.42 -14.93
C GLY A 209 0.29 7.41 -15.29
N LEU A 210 -0.18 8.30 -16.19
CA LEU A 210 -1.58 8.34 -16.59
C LEU A 210 -1.95 7.12 -17.45
N PRO A 211 -3.05 6.42 -17.14
CA PRO A 211 -3.55 5.37 -18.02
C PRO A 211 -4.08 5.96 -19.33
N PRO A 212 -4.22 5.14 -20.40
CA PRO A 212 -4.88 5.55 -21.64
C PRO A 212 -6.29 6.11 -21.41
N ALA A 213 -6.83 6.83 -22.38
CA ALA A 213 -8.18 7.38 -22.30
C ALA A 213 -9.23 6.29 -22.01
N ASN A 214 -10.00 6.48 -20.94
CA ASN A 214 -10.95 5.51 -20.35
C ASN A 214 -10.32 4.16 -19.95
N GLY A 215 -9.00 4.08 -19.92
CA GLY A 215 -8.24 2.93 -19.47
C GLY A 215 -8.03 2.97 -17.96
N ILE A 216 -7.65 1.82 -17.41
CA ILE A 216 -7.37 1.65 -15.98
C ILE A 216 -5.86 1.49 -15.81
N SER A 217 -5.30 2.11 -14.78
CA SER A 217 -3.88 1.97 -14.43
C SER A 217 -3.53 0.57 -13.91
N LYS A 218 -2.23 0.31 -13.74
CA LYS A 218 -1.77 -0.79 -12.88
C LYS A 218 -2.19 -0.53 -11.42
N SER A 219 -2.22 -1.58 -10.61
CA SER A 219 -2.50 -1.45 -9.18
C SER A 219 -1.37 -0.71 -8.45
N PHE A 220 -1.74 0.18 -7.54
CA PHE A 220 -0.83 0.98 -6.73
C PHE A 220 -1.52 1.42 -5.42
N PHE A 221 -0.75 2.05 -4.53
CA PHE A 221 -1.30 2.90 -3.47
C PHE A 221 -0.69 4.30 -3.50
N PHE A 222 -1.42 5.29 -3.00
CA PHE A 222 -0.90 6.64 -2.81
C PHE A 222 0.05 6.69 -1.61
N GLN A 223 1.29 7.14 -1.82
CA GLN A 223 2.21 7.42 -0.74
C GLN A 223 2.01 8.86 -0.24
N SER A 224 2.00 9.82 -1.16
CA SER A 224 1.79 11.24 -0.83
C SER A 224 1.09 11.98 -1.97
N LEU A 225 0.43 13.07 -1.59
CA LEU A 225 -0.37 13.90 -2.47
C LEU A 225 0.07 15.35 -2.30
N PHE A 226 0.39 16.02 -3.39
CA PHE A 226 0.58 17.45 -3.45
C PHE A 226 -0.45 18.03 -4.40
N PHE A 227 -1.46 18.70 -3.86
CA PHE A 227 -2.45 19.43 -4.66
C PHE A 227 -2.18 20.92 -4.56
N SER A 228 -2.01 21.56 -5.70
CA SER A 228 -1.68 22.99 -5.78
C SER A 228 -2.38 23.61 -7.00
N PRO A 229 -3.71 23.79 -6.95
CA PRO A 229 -4.46 24.29 -8.10
C PRO A 229 -4.12 25.74 -8.48
N ARG A 230 -3.62 26.54 -7.52
CA ARG A 230 -3.24 27.96 -7.71
C ARG A 230 -1.86 28.32 -7.17
N GLY A 231 -1.00 27.33 -6.89
CA GLY A 231 0.31 27.60 -6.33
C GLY A 231 1.29 28.21 -7.34
N THR A 232 2.53 28.36 -6.91
CA THR A 232 3.58 28.99 -7.72
C THR A 232 3.76 28.25 -9.05
N GLY A 233 3.63 28.98 -10.15
CA GLY A 233 3.73 28.43 -11.51
C GLY A 233 2.40 27.93 -12.09
N ALA A 234 1.34 27.81 -11.28
CA ALA A 234 0.00 27.50 -11.79
C ALA A 234 -0.53 28.64 -12.66
N SER A 235 -1.31 28.31 -13.68
CA SER A 235 -1.96 29.30 -14.54
C SER A 235 -3.40 28.92 -14.83
N ALA A 236 -4.21 29.94 -15.16
CA ALA A 236 -5.57 29.76 -15.64
C ALA A 236 -5.96 30.93 -16.56
N LEU A 237 -6.65 30.63 -17.66
CA LEU A 237 -7.18 31.65 -18.55
C LEU A 237 -8.34 32.40 -17.87
N ILE A 238 -8.26 33.74 -17.82
CA ILE A 238 -9.34 34.64 -17.34
C ILE A 238 -9.91 34.19 -15.97
N GLY A 239 -9.05 33.70 -15.08
CA GLY A 239 -9.44 33.27 -13.73
C GLY A 239 -10.32 32.01 -13.67
N GLN A 240 -10.32 31.17 -14.71
CA GLN A 240 -11.11 29.92 -14.77
C GLN A 240 -10.53 28.77 -13.93
N TRP A 241 -10.14 29.06 -12.69
CA TRP A 241 -9.49 28.12 -11.76
C TRP A 241 -10.32 26.88 -11.44
N ARG A 242 -11.66 26.96 -11.51
CA ARG A 242 -12.59 25.82 -11.36
C ARG A 242 -12.31 24.60 -12.24
N ARG A 243 -11.43 24.75 -13.23
CA ARG A 243 -11.00 23.67 -14.13
C ARG A 243 -9.77 22.91 -13.63
N ASN A 244 -9.00 23.51 -12.72
CA ASN A 244 -7.93 22.89 -11.96
C ASN A 244 -8.42 22.64 -10.54
N ARG A 245 -8.89 21.42 -10.26
CA ARG A 245 -9.50 21.10 -8.98
C ARG A 245 -9.26 19.66 -8.57
N TYR A 246 -9.43 19.38 -7.30
CA TYR A 246 -9.29 18.04 -6.76
C TYR A 246 -10.35 17.75 -5.70
N THR A 247 -10.60 16.46 -5.50
CA THR A 247 -11.38 15.91 -4.41
C THR A 247 -10.52 14.86 -3.72
N TRP A 248 -10.36 15.02 -2.42
CA TRP A 248 -9.80 14.03 -1.52
C TRP A 248 -10.65 14.06 -0.25
N ASN A 249 -11.61 13.15 -0.18
CA ASN A 249 -12.63 13.13 0.86
C ASN A 249 -12.79 11.73 1.43
N GLY A 250 -12.51 11.54 2.72
CA GLY A 250 -12.60 10.26 3.42
C GLY A 250 -12.00 10.34 4.82
N SER A 251 -12.19 9.28 5.60
CA SER A 251 -11.73 9.21 6.99
C SER A 251 -10.48 8.33 7.18
N TYR A 252 -10.21 7.40 6.26
CA TYR A 252 -9.05 6.52 6.35
C TYR A 252 -8.54 6.07 5.00
N TYR A 253 -7.23 5.78 4.93
CA TYR A 253 -6.59 5.14 3.81
C TYR A 253 -5.55 4.15 4.34
N TYR A 254 -5.80 2.85 4.13
CA TYR A 254 -4.94 1.77 4.60
C TYR A 254 -4.38 0.94 3.46
N VAL A 255 -3.15 0.48 3.66
CA VAL A 255 -2.49 -0.52 2.84
C VAL A 255 -2.17 -1.70 3.74
N TYR A 256 -2.73 -2.85 3.41
CA TYR A 256 -2.45 -4.12 4.05
C TYR A 256 -1.39 -4.87 3.25
N ALA A 257 -0.36 -5.38 3.91
CA ALA A 257 0.75 -6.09 3.28
C ALA A 257 1.00 -7.44 3.94
N LYS A 258 1.31 -8.48 3.14
CA LYS A 258 1.70 -9.81 3.61
C LYS A 258 2.71 -10.47 2.67
#